data_AF-A0A9Q9IEC4-F1
#
_entry.id   AF-A0A9Q9IEC4-F1
#
_cell.length_a   1.000
_cell.length_b   1.000
_cell.length_c   1.000
_cell.angle_alpha   90.00
_cell.angle_beta   90.00
_cell.angle_gamma   90.00
#
_symmetry.space_group_name_H-M   'P 1'
#
loop_
_entity.id
_entity.type
_entity.pdbx_description
1 polymer ?
#
loop_
_entity_poly.entity_id
_entity_poly.type
_entity_poly.pdbx_seq_one_letter_code
_entity_poly.pdbx_strand_id
1 'polypeptide(L)'
;MAAYLLSSPLPVDEARGRLHDGLAGRSFGAALGPAGVVRGDLRGDTVKLVAMHAGLGSGSPTVLRGRLTATATGCQVRYTLTWPRHVQLFAGVILGALTLVFLLAAVTAARQLAKGHLDAAGNAAVGAGAALGLAAMMFVLAAVVRVLSRDQVALLHSWLADRLHPQPSGPRAPSPAPARDGRRRGECP
;
A
#
# COMPACT_ATOMS: atom_id res chain seq x y z
N MET A 1 12.66 4.97 -2.44
CA MET A 1 11.65 3.89 -2.41
C MET A 1 12.29 2.67 -1.77
N ALA A 2 11.66 2.07 -0.77
CA ALA A 2 12.19 0.85 -0.16
C ALA A 2 11.96 -0.35 -1.10
N ALA A 3 13.02 -1.13 -1.34
CA ALA A 3 12.93 -2.39 -2.06
C ALA A 3 12.84 -3.53 -1.03
N TYR A 4 11.88 -4.41 -1.24
CA TYR A 4 11.65 -5.59 -0.43
C TYR A 4 11.96 -6.83 -1.26
N LEU A 5 12.31 -7.91 -0.56
CA LEU A 5 12.79 -9.14 -1.14
C LEU A 5 12.09 -10.31 -0.44
N LEU A 6 11.45 -11.17 -1.23
CA LEU A 6 10.83 -12.40 -0.76
C LEU A 6 11.43 -13.56 -1.55
N SER A 7 12.16 -14.44 -0.86
CA SER A 7 12.74 -15.65 -1.45
C SER A 7 11.77 -16.82 -1.28
N SER A 8 11.75 -17.74 -2.23
CA SER A 8 10.96 -18.97 -2.17
C SER A 8 11.78 -20.14 -2.75
N PRO A 9 11.67 -21.34 -2.17
CA PRO A 9 12.32 -22.53 -2.70
C PRO A 9 11.66 -23.06 -3.99
N LEU A 10 10.53 -22.49 -4.42
CA LEU A 10 9.82 -22.96 -5.62
C LEU A 10 10.59 -22.59 -6.91
N PRO A 11 10.55 -23.46 -7.93
CA PRO A 11 10.99 -23.10 -9.28
C PRO A 11 10.21 -21.91 -9.82
N VAL A 12 10.86 -21.07 -10.63
CA VAL A 12 10.28 -19.83 -11.14
C VAL A 12 8.98 -20.05 -11.94
N ASP A 13 8.89 -21.14 -12.69
CA ASP A 13 7.71 -21.45 -13.50
C ASP A 13 6.53 -21.93 -12.65
N GLU A 14 6.78 -22.68 -11.58
CA GLU A 14 5.75 -23.09 -10.63
C GLU A 14 5.25 -21.88 -9.82
N ALA A 15 6.17 -21.02 -9.37
CA ALA A 15 5.82 -19.76 -8.72
C ALA A 15 4.98 -18.87 -9.65
N ARG A 16 5.34 -18.78 -10.94
CA ARG A 16 4.57 -18.04 -11.95
C ARG A 16 3.17 -18.62 -12.12
N GLY A 17 3.05 -19.95 -12.24
CA GLY A 17 1.76 -20.64 -12.32
C GLY A 17 0.87 -20.35 -11.12
N ARG A 18 1.39 -20.50 -9.89
CA ARG A 18 0.63 -20.24 -8.66
C ARG A 18 0.19 -18.78 -8.52
N LEU A 19 1.05 -17.83 -8.92
CA LEU A 19 0.69 -16.41 -8.95
C LEU A 19 -0.39 -16.14 -9.99
N HIS A 20 -0.26 -16.73 -11.19
CA HIS A 20 -1.25 -16.60 -12.25
C HIS A 20 -2.61 -17.18 -11.82
N ASP A 21 -2.63 -18.38 -11.23
CA ASP A 21 -3.86 -19.02 -10.75
C ASP A 21 -4.53 -18.22 -9.62
N GLY A 22 -3.71 -17.65 -8.72
CA GLY A 22 -4.19 -16.74 -7.67
C GLY A 22 -4.81 -15.45 -8.22
N LEU A 23 -4.42 -15.02 -9.43
CA LEU A 23 -4.91 -13.83 -10.11
C LEU A 23 -6.02 -14.13 -11.14
N ALA A 24 -6.10 -15.35 -11.68
CA ALA A 24 -7.04 -15.74 -12.72
C ALA A 24 -8.46 -16.06 -12.19
N GLY A 25 -8.61 -16.25 -10.88
CA GLY A 25 -9.83 -16.81 -10.26
C GLY A 25 -11.11 -15.95 -10.24
N ARG A 26 -11.18 -14.78 -10.88
CA ARG A 26 -12.39 -13.95 -11.11
C ARG A 26 -12.00 -12.77 -12.01
N SER A 27 -12.88 -12.32 -12.91
CA SER A 27 -12.67 -11.12 -13.74
C SER A 27 -12.16 -9.95 -12.87
N PHE A 28 -10.92 -9.52 -13.12
CA PHE A 28 -10.10 -8.73 -12.19
C PHE A 28 -9.82 -9.44 -10.85
N GLY A 29 -8.89 -10.41 -10.91
CA GLY A 29 -8.46 -11.31 -9.83
C GLY A 29 -8.52 -10.69 -8.46
N ALA A 30 -9.51 -11.09 -7.67
CA ALA A 30 -9.75 -10.60 -6.33
C ALA A 30 -9.55 -11.75 -5.36
N ALA A 31 -8.45 -11.74 -4.60
CA ALA A 31 -8.34 -12.59 -3.42
C ALA A 31 -8.95 -11.86 -2.22
N LEU A 32 -10.03 -12.41 -1.68
CA LEU A 32 -10.64 -11.94 -0.44
C LEU A 32 -9.78 -12.41 0.74
N GLY A 33 -9.00 -11.51 1.32
CA GLY A 33 -8.57 -11.66 2.70
C GLY A 33 -9.65 -11.09 3.63
N PRO A 34 -9.65 -11.44 4.93
CA PRO A 34 -10.61 -10.89 5.90
C PRO A 34 -10.56 -9.35 6.00
N ALA A 35 -9.51 -8.70 5.48
CA ALA A 35 -9.30 -7.26 5.51
C ALA A 35 -9.36 -6.56 4.13
N GLY A 36 -9.52 -7.27 3.00
CA GLY A 36 -9.51 -6.61 1.69
C GLY A 36 -9.35 -7.50 0.47
N VAL A 37 -9.19 -6.85 -0.67
CA VAL A 37 -9.07 -7.43 -2.00
C VAL A 37 -7.68 -7.12 -2.58
N VAL A 38 -6.95 -8.16 -2.99
CA VAL A 38 -5.73 -8.01 -3.80
C VAL A 38 -6.06 -8.23 -5.26
N ARG A 39 -5.70 -7.27 -6.12
CA ARG A 39 -5.78 -7.31 -7.59
C ARG A 39 -4.42 -7.22 -8.22
N GLY A 40 -4.20 -7.85 -9.37
CA GLY A 40 -2.90 -7.76 -10.02
C GLY A 40 -2.85 -8.27 -11.45
N ASP A 41 -1.69 -8.04 -12.06
CA ASP A 41 -1.34 -8.50 -13.40
C ASP A 41 0.10 -9.07 -13.36
N LEU A 42 0.32 -10.13 -14.12
CA LEU A 42 1.59 -10.82 -14.25
C LEU A 42 1.96 -10.84 -15.74
N ARG A 43 2.94 -10.01 -16.12
CA ARG A 43 3.44 -9.91 -17.50
C ARG A 43 4.85 -10.44 -17.57
N GLY A 44 4.99 -11.70 -17.99
CA GLY A 44 6.27 -12.41 -18.00
C GLY A 44 6.84 -12.56 -16.59
N ASP A 45 7.93 -11.85 -16.31
CA ASP A 45 8.57 -11.81 -14.99
C ASP A 45 8.13 -10.63 -14.12
N THR A 46 7.34 -9.71 -14.67
CA THR A 46 6.92 -8.50 -13.95
C THR A 46 5.61 -8.75 -13.22
N VAL A 47 5.62 -8.50 -11.92
CA VAL A 47 4.48 -8.67 -11.03
C VAL A 47 3.97 -7.27 -10.63
N LYS A 48 2.69 -6.99 -10.88
CA LYS A 48 2.03 -5.79 -10.38
C LYS A 48 0.83 -6.20 -9.56
N LEU A 49 0.86 -5.92 -8.25
CA LEU A 49 -0.25 -6.16 -7.33
C LEU A 49 -0.76 -4.85 -6.75
N VAL A 50 -2.02 -4.83 -6.36
CA VAL A 50 -2.75 -3.67 -5.86
C VAL A 50 -3.65 -4.17 -4.73
N ALA A 51 -3.50 -3.64 -3.52
CA ALA A 51 -4.40 -3.93 -2.42
C ALA A 51 -5.48 -2.85 -2.29
N MET A 52 -6.72 -3.28 -2.08
CA MET A 52 -7.89 -2.45 -1.82
C MET A 52 -8.57 -2.96 -0.54
N HIS A 53 -8.96 -2.08 0.37
CA HIS A 53 -9.79 -2.49 1.53
C HIS A 53 -11.24 -2.72 1.09
N ALA A 54 -11.87 -3.76 1.65
CA ALA A 54 -13.29 -4.00 1.48
C ALA A 54 -14.06 -3.15 2.49
N GLY A 55 -14.88 -2.19 2.04
CA GLY A 55 -15.80 -1.44 2.89
C GLY A 55 -15.54 0.06 3.07
N LEU A 56 -14.33 0.56 2.82
CA LEU A 56 -14.09 2.01 2.72
C LEU A 56 -14.06 2.45 1.27
N GLY A 57 -15.16 3.06 0.81
CA GLY A 57 -15.18 3.81 -0.44
C GLY A 57 -14.03 4.83 -0.43
N SER A 58 -13.16 4.77 -1.43
CA SER A 58 -12.00 5.65 -1.65
C SER A 58 -10.70 5.39 -0.86
N GLY A 59 -10.54 4.23 -0.22
CA GLY A 59 -9.22 3.82 0.28
C GLY A 59 -8.18 3.86 -0.84
N SER A 60 -7.16 4.73 -0.73
CA SER A 60 -6.14 4.86 -1.76
C SER A 60 -5.34 3.55 -1.87
N PRO A 61 -5.33 2.88 -3.03
CA PRO A 61 -4.81 1.53 -3.12
C PRO A 61 -3.28 1.52 -3.13
N THR A 62 -2.65 0.73 -2.25
CA THR A 62 -1.19 0.52 -2.32
C THR A 62 -0.85 -0.37 -3.50
N VAL A 63 0.10 0.07 -4.33
CA VAL A 63 0.54 -0.65 -5.53
C VAL A 63 1.92 -1.25 -5.29
N LEU A 64 2.01 -2.56 -5.34
CA LEU A 64 3.26 -3.32 -5.33
C LEU A 64 3.70 -3.58 -6.78
N ARG A 65 4.92 -3.18 -7.12
CA ARG A 65 5.54 -3.50 -8.40
C ARG A 65 6.84 -4.24 -8.15
N GLY A 66 6.96 -5.42 -8.73
CA GLY A 66 8.13 -6.24 -8.56
C GLY A 66 8.48 -7.06 -9.79
N ARG A 67 9.57 -7.80 -9.64
CA ARG A 67 10.06 -8.75 -10.62
C ARG A 67 10.34 -10.07 -9.94
N LEU A 68 9.87 -11.14 -10.56
CA LEU A 68 10.21 -12.51 -10.23
C LEU A 68 11.52 -12.86 -10.95
N THR A 69 12.50 -13.37 -10.22
CA THR A 69 13.81 -13.78 -10.74
C THR A 69 14.15 -15.17 -10.23
N ALA A 70 14.65 -16.03 -11.11
CA ALA A 70 15.18 -17.34 -10.70
C ALA A 70 16.48 -17.17 -9.89
N THR A 71 16.67 -18.03 -8.89
CA THR A 71 17.88 -18.12 -8.07
C THR A 71 18.38 -19.56 -8.05
N ALA A 72 19.61 -19.79 -7.61
CA ALA A 72 20.19 -21.14 -7.53
C ALA A 72 19.39 -22.11 -6.63
N THR A 73 18.64 -21.56 -5.67
CA THR A 73 17.86 -22.33 -4.68
C THR A 73 16.34 -22.28 -4.92
N GLY A 74 15.88 -21.65 -6.00
CA GLY A 74 14.45 -21.48 -6.29
C GLY A 74 14.14 -20.18 -7.03
N CYS A 75 13.33 -19.31 -6.42
CA CYS A 75 12.99 -18.00 -6.98
C CYS A 75 12.96 -16.89 -5.93
N GLN A 76 13.00 -15.66 -6.41
CA GLN A 76 12.97 -14.46 -5.60
C GLN A 76 12.06 -13.43 -6.23
N VAL A 77 11.20 -12.80 -5.43
CA VAL A 77 10.40 -11.65 -5.83
C VAL A 77 11.02 -10.41 -5.20
N ARG A 78 11.59 -9.54 -6.03
CA ARG A 78 12.01 -8.19 -5.60
C ARG A 78 10.90 -7.22 -5.93
N TYR A 79 10.38 -6.51 -4.93
CA TYR A 79 9.26 -5.59 -5.13
C TYR A 79 9.45 -4.25 -4.45
N THR A 80 8.76 -3.24 -4.97
CA THR A 80 8.70 -1.88 -4.47
C THR A 80 7.25 -1.52 -4.20
N LEU A 81 7.03 -0.86 -3.06
CA LEU A 81 5.72 -0.36 -2.69
C LEU A 81 5.62 1.09 -3.15
N THR A 82 4.63 1.34 -3.99
CA THR A 82 4.37 2.64 -4.60
C THR A 82 2.95 3.09 -4.26
N TRP A 83 2.84 4.36 -3.89
CA TRP A 83 1.57 5.02 -3.70
C TRP A 83 0.98 5.42 -5.07
N PRO A 84 -0.35 5.47 -5.20
CA PRO A 84 -0.97 6.05 -6.38
C PRO A 84 -0.53 7.48 -6.63
N ARG A 85 -0.50 7.89 -7.91
CA ARG A 85 -0.13 9.26 -8.31
C ARG A 85 -1.00 10.32 -7.62
N HIS A 86 -2.29 10.06 -7.42
CA HIS A 86 -3.18 11.03 -6.78
C HIS A 86 -2.83 11.27 -5.31
N VAL A 87 -2.37 10.24 -4.57
CA VAL A 87 -1.90 10.42 -3.19
C VAL A 87 -0.60 11.23 -3.16
N GLN A 88 0.31 10.96 -4.10
CA GLN A 88 1.54 11.73 -4.22
C GLN A 88 1.26 13.19 -4.55
N LEU A 89 0.31 13.45 -5.46
CA LEU A 89 -0.15 14.80 -5.80
C LEU A 89 -0.81 15.49 -4.60
N PHE A 90 -1.72 14.81 -3.91
CA PHE A 90 -2.39 15.37 -2.74
C PHE A 90 -1.40 15.69 -1.62
N ALA A 91 -0.47 14.78 -1.33
CA ALA A 91 0.62 15.03 -0.40
C ALA A 91 1.48 16.21 -0.84
N GLY A 92 1.81 16.31 -2.14
CA GLY A 92 2.55 17.43 -2.71
C GLY A 92 1.82 18.77 -2.61
N VAL A 93 0.51 18.80 -2.84
CA VAL A 93 -0.33 20.01 -2.69
C VAL A 93 -0.38 20.46 -1.24
N ILE A 94 -0.59 19.52 -0.31
CA ILE A 94 -0.59 19.84 1.14
C ILE A 94 0.79 20.34 1.56
N LEU A 95 1.86 19.64 1.20
CA LEU A 95 3.24 20.07 1.48
C LEU A 95 3.54 21.45 0.89
N GLY A 96 3.09 21.71 -0.35
CA GLY A 96 3.25 23.00 -1.01
C GLY A 96 2.52 24.13 -0.29
N ALA A 97 1.24 23.92 0.06
CA ALA A 97 0.45 24.90 0.80
C ALA A 97 1.07 25.20 2.18
N LEU A 98 1.53 24.17 2.89
CA LEU A 98 2.18 24.33 4.19
C LEU A 98 3.54 25.04 4.09
N THR A 99 4.32 24.72 3.06
CA THR A 99 5.58 25.42 2.77
C THR A 99 5.31 26.89 2.50
N LEU A 100 4.24 27.22 1.77
CA LEU A 100 3.84 28.60 1.52
C LEU A 100 3.45 29.34 2.81
N VAL A 101 2.69 28.70 3.71
CA VAL A 101 2.35 29.26 5.03
C VAL A 101 3.61 29.52 5.86
N PHE A 102 4.58 28.59 5.84
CA PHE A 102 5.86 28.77 6.52
C PHE A 102 6.66 29.94 5.93
N LEU A 103 6.73 30.04 4.61
CA LEU A 103 7.41 31.17 3.95
C LEU A 103 6.75 32.50 4.28
N LEU A 104 5.42 32.56 4.31
CA LEU A 104 4.68 33.76 4.71
C LEU A 104 5.00 34.13 6.17
N ALA A 105 5.02 33.17 7.09
CA ALA A 105 5.40 33.39 8.48
C ALA A 105 6.85 33.86 8.64
N ALA A 106 7.78 33.31 7.85
CA ALA A 106 9.17 33.72 7.85
C ALA A 106 9.33 35.16 7.32
N VAL A 107 8.61 35.52 6.25
CA VAL A 107 8.61 36.88 5.69
C VAL A 107 7.99 37.89 6.66
N THR A 108 6.89 37.54 7.33
CA THR A 108 6.28 38.43 8.32
C THR A 108 7.18 38.64 9.54
N ALA A 109 7.83 37.58 10.04
CA ALA A 109 8.83 37.68 11.10
C ALA A 109 10.01 38.58 10.69
N ALA A 110 10.56 38.39 9.48
CA ALA A 110 11.63 39.23 8.93
C ALA A 110 11.21 40.70 8.79
N ARG A 111 9.97 40.97 8.36
CA ARG A 111 9.41 42.33 8.29
C ARG A 111 9.25 42.97 9.67
N GLN A 112 8.84 42.20 10.69
CA GLN A 112 8.72 42.72 12.05
C GLN A 112 10.10 43.00 12.67
N LEU A 113 11.11 42.18 12.37
CA LEU A 113 12.50 42.43 12.73
C LEU A 113 13.01 43.74 12.08
N ALA A 114 12.77 43.92 10.78
CA ALA A 114 13.19 45.15 10.07
C ALA A 114 12.49 46.43 10.59
N LYS A 115 11.31 46.29 11.19
CA LYS A 115 10.57 47.39 11.83
C LYS A 115 10.95 47.60 13.30
N GLY A 116 11.87 46.81 13.85
CA GLY A 116 12.31 46.93 15.25
C GLY A 116 11.25 46.57 16.29
N HIS A 117 10.20 45.84 15.91
CA HIS A 117 9.08 45.51 16.81
C HIS A 117 9.29 44.21 17.61
N LEU A 118 10.40 43.50 17.40
CA LEU A 118 10.73 42.24 18.06
C LEU A 118 12.18 42.21 18.53
N ASP A 119 12.38 41.95 19.82
CA ASP A 119 13.70 41.66 20.38
C ASP A 119 14.23 40.32 19.86
N ALA A 120 15.56 40.16 19.82
CA ALA A 120 16.23 38.97 19.29
C ALA A 120 15.70 37.64 19.88
N ALA A 121 15.29 37.64 21.15
CA ALA A 121 14.71 36.49 21.83
C ALA A 121 13.30 36.11 21.31
N GLY A 122 12.47 37.10 20.97
CA GLY A 122 11.13 36.86 20.40
C GLY A 122 11.21 36.22 19.01
N ASN A 123 12.19 36.63 18.19
CA ASN A 123 12.42 36.02 16.88
C ASN A 123 12.99 34.60 16.97
N ALA A 124 13.90 34.34 17.91
CA ALA A 124 14.40 32.99 18.15
C ALA A 124 13.27 32.04 18.60
N ALA A 125 12.36 32.51 19.45
CA ALA A 125 11.20 31.74 19.89
C ALA A 125 10.21 31.45 18.75
N VAL A 126 9.91 32.43 17.88
CA VAL A 126 9.02 32.24 16.72
C VAL A 126 9.66 31.30 15.69
N GLY A 127 10.95 31.46 15.39
CA GLY A 127 11.69 30.59 14.48
C GLY A 127 11.78 29.16 14.99
N ALA A 128 12.09 28.98 16.28
CA ALA A 128 12.13 27.66 16.92
C ALA A 128 10.74 27.01 16.97
N GLY A 129 9.70 27.78 17.30
CA GLY A 129 8.31 27.31 17.28
C GLY A 129 7.85 26.86 15.89
N ALA A 130 8.23 27.61 14.84
CA ALA A 130 7.91 27.24 13.46
C ALA A 130 8.67 25.98 13.01
N ALA A 131 9.95 25.85 13.37
CA ALA A 131 10.76 24.66 13.09
C ALA A 131 10.22 23.41 13.82
N LEU A 132 9.87 23.55 15.10
CA LEU A 132 9.24 22.49 15.89
C LEU A 132 7.87 22.10 15.36
N GLY A 133 7.05 23.09 14.97
CA GLY A 133 5.74 22.85 14.36
C GLY A 133 5.85 22.08 13.04
N LEU A 134 6.80 22.46 12.17
CA LEU A 134 7.08 21.74 10.92
C LEU A 134 7.55 20.31 11.19
N ALA A 135 8.49 20.13 12.13
CA ALA A 135 9.03 18.82 12.48
C ALA A 135 7.96 17.90 13.07
N ALA A 136 7.14 18.41 14.01
CA ALA A 136 6.04 17.67 14.61
C ALA A 136 5.00 17.28 13.55
N MET A 137 4.65 18.19 12.65
CA MET A 137 3.70 17.91 11.58
C MET A 137 4.22 16.88 10.57
N MET A 138 5.51 16.95 10.21
CA MET A 138 6.15 15.93 9.36
C MET A 138 6.20 14.57 10.05
N PHE A 139 6.43 14.54 11.36
CA PHE A 139 6.38 13.33 12.15
C PHE A 139 4.97 12.73 12.16
N VAL A 140 3.94 13.54 12.40
CA VAL A 140 2.53 13.10 12.37
C VAL A 140 2.14 12.60 10.99
N LEU A 141 2.50 13.31 9.92
CA LEU A 141 2.21 12.89 8.55
C LEU A 141 2.91 11.54 8.25
N ALA A 142 4.18 11.39 8.60
CA ALA A 142 4.92 10.14 8.43
C ALA A 142 4.32 8.99 9.27
N ALA A 143 3.84 9.28 10.48
CA ALA A 143 3.19 8.31 11.35
C ALA A 143 1.84 7.85 10.76
N VAL A 144 0.99 8.78 10.32
CA VAL A 144 -0.31 8.47 9.69
C VAL A 144 -0.11 7.69 8.41
N VAL A 145 0.86 8.08 7.57
CA VAL A 145 1.23 7.35 6.34
C VAL A 145 1.70 5.93 6.67
N ARG A 146 2.51 5.74 7.71
CA ARG A 146 2.92 4.40 8.18
C ARG A 146 1.75 3.56 8.67
N VAL A 147 0.84 4.15 9.45
CA VAL A 147 -0.32 3.43 9.99
C VAL A 147 -1.25 2.99 8.85
N LEU A 148 -1.61 3.89 7.94
CA LEU A 148 -2.51 3.59 6.82
C LEU A 148 -1.92 2.59 5.81
N SER A 149 -0.58 2.54 5.69
CA SER A 149 0.09 1.60 4.77
C SER A 149 0.39 0.25 5.40
N ARG A 150 0.48 0.13 6.73
CA ARG A 150 0.86 -1.12 7.41
C ARG A 150 -0.07 -2.27 7.07
N ASP A 151 -1.38 -2.05 7.14
CA ASP A 151 -2.36 -3.13 6.91
C ASP A 151 -2.39 -3.58 5.45
N GLN A 152 -2.26 -2.64 4.51
CA GLN A 152 -2.23 -2.95 3.08
C GLN A 152 -0.93 -3.65 2.67
N VAL A 153 0.19 -3.25 3.26
CA VAL A 153 1.49 -3.90 3.05
C VAL A 153 1.51 -5.30 3.65
N ALA A 154 0.99 -5.46 4.87
CA ALA A 154 0.85 -6.75 5.51
C ALA A 154 -0.03 -7.69 4.69
N LEU A 155 -1.15 -7.20 4.14
CA LEU A 155 -2.04 -7.96 3.26
C LEU A 155 -1.35 -8.40 1.96
N LEU A 156 -0.62 -7.50 1.30
CA LEU A 156 0.13 -7.82 0.07
C LEU A 156 1.23 -8.83 0.34
N HIS A 157 1.94 -8.65 1.46
CA HIS A 157 3.02 -9.55 1.85
C HIS A 157 2.48 -10.92 2.24
N SER A 158 1.40 -11.02 3.04
CA SER A 158 0.81 -12.29 3.43
C SER A 158 0.27 -13.04 2.22
N TRP A 159 -0.40 -12.35 1.31
CA TRP A 159 -0.90 -12.95 0.06
C TRP A 159 0.23 -13.50 -0.82
N LEU A 160 1.33 -12.74 -0.98
CA LEU A 160 2.51 -13.21 -1.71
C LEU A 160 3.18 -14.41 -1.01
N ALA A 161 3.30 -14.35 0.32
CA ALA A 161 3.89 -15.41 1.12
C ALA A 161 3.07 -16.71 1.02
N ASP A 162 1.75 -16.65 1.12
CA ASP A 162 0.87 -17.83 1.01
C ASP A 162 0.97 -18.53 -0.34
N ARG A 163 1.26 -17.80 -1.43
CA ARG A 163 1.40 -18.38 -2.77
C ARG A 163 2.78 -18.95 -3.04
N LEU A 164 3.81 -18.35 -2.44
CA LEU A 164 5.21 -18.68 -2.67
C LEU A 164 5.80 -19.64 -1.63
N HIS A 165 5.22 -19.71 -0.43
CA HIS A 165 5.56 -20.70 0.59
C HIS A 165 4.37 -21.64 0.73
N PRO A 166 4.46 -22.89 0.23
CA PRO A 166 3.43 -23.87 0.54
C PRO A 166 3.36 -24.02 2.06
N GLN A 167 2.26 -23.60 2.68
CA GLN A 167 1.95 -24.09 4.01
C GLN A 167 1.91 -25.62 3.92
N PRO A 168 2.50 -26.36 4.87
CA PRO A 168 2.23 -27.78 4.98
C PRO A 168 0.72 -27.90 5.10
N SER A 169 0.10 -28.49 4.08
CA SER A 169 -1.34 -28.66 4.00
C SER A 169 -1.81 -29.45 5.22
N GLY A 170 -2.28 -28.74 6.24
CA GLY A 170 -3.17 -29.30 7.24
C GLY A 170 -4.42 -29.86 6.53
N PRO A 171 -5.11 -30.83 7.14
CA PRO A 171 -6.24 -31.52 6.52
C PRO A 171 -7.25 -30.51 5.98
N ARG A 172 -7.34 -30.46 4.65
CA ARG A 172 -8.20 -29.55 3.90
C ARG A 172 -9.65 -29.85 4.30
N ALA A 173 -10.28 -28.96 5.08
CA ALA A 173 -11.70 -29.07 5.33
C ALA A 173 -12.44 -29.13 3.98
N PRO A 174 -13.36 -30.09 3.77
CA PRO A 174 -14.04 -30.25 2.49
C PRO A 174 -14.78 -28.96 2.13
N SER A 175 -14.50 -28.46 0.93
CA SER A 175 -15.24 -27.34 0.33
C SER A 175 -16.73 -27.66 0.38
N PRO A 176 -17.60 -26.79 0.91
CA PRO A 176 -19.03 -27.01 0.85
C PRO A 176 -19.43 -27.11 -0.63
N ALA A 177 -19.99 -28.25 -1.00
CA ALA A 177 -20.49 -28.50 -2.34
C ALA A 177 -21.48 -27.39 -2.74
N PRO A 178 -21.51 -26.97 -4.02
CA PRO A 178 -22.49 -25.98 -4.47
C PRO A 178 -23.89 -26.49 -4.15
N ALA A 179 -24.64 -25.70 -3.37
CA ALA A 179 -26.03 -25.97 -3.04
C ALA A 179 -26.81 -26.16 -4.35
N ARG A 180 -27.23 -27.40 -4.59
CA ARG A 180 -28.02 -27.77 -5.75
C ARG A 180 -29.35 -27.03 -5.65
N ASP A 181 -29.51 -26.06 -6.53
CA ASP A 181 -30.69 -25.22 -6.70
C ASP A 181 -31.95 -26.11 -6.88
N GLY A 182 -32.77 -26.17 -5.84
CA GLY A 182 -34.01 -26.93 -5.79
C GLY A 182 -35.18 -26.12 -6.35
N ARG A 183 -35.07 -25.57 -7.56
CA ARG A 183 -36.20 -24.90 -8.21
C ARG A 183 -37.04 -25.93 -8.98
N ARG A 184 -38.02 -26.50 -8.27
CA ARG A 184 -39.12 -27.29 -8.84
C ARG A 184 -39.75 -26.54 -10.01
N ARG A 185 -39.75 -27.17 -11.18
CA ARG A 185 -40.65 -26.81 -12.29
C ARG A 185 -42.07 -27.15 -11.83
N GLY A 186 -42.94 -26.15 -11.77
CA GLY A 186 -44.38 -26.36 -11.70
C GLY A 186 -44.89 -26.77 -13.07
N GLU A 187 -45.54 -27.92 -13.14
CA GLU A 187 -46.37 -28.35 -14.26
C GLU A 187 -47.63 -27.46 -14.33
N CYS A 188 -47.96 -27.00 -15.53
CA CYS A 188 -49.23 -26.35 -15.84
C CYS A 188 -50.34 -27.41 -16.02
N PRO A 189 -51.60 -27.10 -15.66
CA PRO A 189 -52.76 -27.91 -16.06
C PRO A 189 -53.05 -27.81 -17.56
#